data_AF-A0A498IKY5-F1
#
_entry.id   AF-A0A498IKY5-F1
#
_cell.length_a   1.000
_cell.length_b   1.000
_cell.length_c   1.000
_cell.angle_alpha   90.00
_cell.angle_beta   90.00
_cell.angle_gamma   90.00
#
_symmetry.space_group_name_H-M   'P 1'
#
loop_
_entity.id
_entity.type
_entity.pdbx_description
1 polymer ?
#
loop_
_entity_poly.entity_id
_entity_poly.type
_entity_poly.pdbx_seq_one_letter_code
_entity_poly.pdbx_strand_id
1 'polypeptide(L)' 'MYKKVDYDVKVSAVDITPYPVARGKPASFSISATISTSIFGGKLVIEVSYFGWHIHIETYDLFAETSCFDW' A
#
# COMPACT_ATOMS: atom_id res chain seq x y z
N MET A 1 -1.45 14.62 20.79
CA MET A 1 -0.06 14.51 20.29
C MET A 1 -0.03 13.42 19.23
N TYR A 2 0.25 13.74 17.97
CA TYR A 2 0.51 12.72 16.94
C TYR A 2 1.93 12.22 17.13
N LYS A 3 2.09 10.92 17.39
CA LYS A 3 3.41 10.29 17.43
C LYS A 3 3.88 10.16 15.98
N LYS A 4 4.88 10.96 15.59
CA LYS A 4 5.58 10.75 14.33
C LYS A 4 6.43 9.50 14.51
N VAL A 5 5.87 8.36 14.12
CA VAL A 5 6.61 7.11 14.03
C VAL A 5 7.53 7.23 12.82
N ASP A 6 8.82 6.97 13.01
CA ASP A 6 9.78 6.90 11.90
C ASP A 6 9.61 5.52 11.27
N TYR A 7 8.98 5.50 10.09
CA TYR A 7 8.80 4.28 9.30
C TYR A 7 9.96 4.18 8.28
N ASP A 8 10.44 2.96 8.03
CA ASP A 8 11.54 2.69 7.09
C ASP A 8 11.18 3.07 5.64
N VAL A 9 9.88 3.14 5.33
CA VAL A 9 9.33 3.60 4.05
C VAL A 9 8.69 4.98 4.22
N LYS A 10 9.07 5.92 3.36
CA LYS A 10 8.54 7.28 3.31
C LYS A 10 7.81 7.49 1.99
N VAL A 11 6.49 7.63 2.04
CA VAL A 11 5.66 7.94 0.87
C VAL A 11 5.66 9.45 0.65
N SER A 12 6.02 9.87 -0.56
CA SER A 12 6.10 11.29 -0.93
C SER A 12 4.92 11.76 -1.78
N ALA A 13 4.32 10.88 -2.58
CA ALA A 13 3.19 11.21 -3.45
C ALA A 13 2.31 9.98 -3.75
N VAL A 14 1.04 10.24 -4.03
CA VAL A 14 0.08 9.27 -4.55
C VAL A 14 -0.72 9.93 -5.65
N ASP A 15 -0.62 9.40 -6.87
CA ASP A 15 -1.41 9.83 -8.03
C ASP A 15 -2.47 8.78 -8.35
N ILE A 16 -3.71 9.22 -8.50
CA ILE A 16 -4.87 8.33 -8.72
C ILE A 16 -5.49 8.66 -10.07
N THR A 17 -5.68 7.65 -10.93
CA THR A 17 -6.29 7.83 -12.25
C THR A 17 -7.35 6.76 -12.52
N PRO A 18 -8.62 7.12 -12.82
CA PRO A 18 -9.18 8.47 -12.73
C PRO A 18 -9.41 8.89 -11.28
N TYR A 19 -9.42 10.21 -11.06
CA TYR A 19 -9.87 10.82 -9.81
C TYR A 19 -11.08 11.72 -10.07
N PRO A 20 -12.22 11.52 -9.36
CA PRO A 20 -12.47 10.49 -8.37
C PRO A 20 -12.57 9.09 -8.99
N VAL A 21 -12.29 8.06 -8.19
CA VAL A 21 -12.46 6.67 -8.60
C VAL A 21 -13.94 6.39 -8.90
N ALA A 22 -14.22 5.78 -10.05
CA ALA A 22 -15.56 5.45 -10.49
C ALA A 22 -15.87 3.95 -10.35
N ARG A 23 -17.08 3.63 -9.89
CA ARG A 23 -17.52 2.24 -9.72
C ARG A 23 -17.52 1.49 -11.05
N GLY A 24 -17.06 0.24 -11.05
CA GLY A 24 -17.07 -0.63 -12.24
C GLY A 24 -16.08 -0.21 -13.33
N LYS A 25 -15.18 0.72 -13.03
CA LYS A 25 -14.10 1.16 -13.92
C LYS A 25 -12.75 0.84 -13.28
N PRO A 26 -11.75 0.38 -14.05
CA PRO A 26 -10.39 0.27 -13.55
C PRO A 26 -9.88 1.60 -13.04
N ALA A 27 -9.10 1.56 -11.96
CA ALA A 27 -8.37 2.70 -11.43
C ALA A 27 -6.93 2.29 -11.15
N SER A 28 -6.01 3.21 -11.40
CA SER A 28 -4.59 3.04 -11.15
C SER A 28 -4.14 3.97 -10.04
N PHE A 29 -3.34 3.43 -9.12
CA PHE A 29 -2.70 4.15 -8.03
C PHE A 29 -1.20 4.09 -8.26
N SER A 30 -0.58 5.25 -8.46
CA SER A 30 0.87 5.38 -8.57
C SER A 30 1.39 5.94 -7.25
N ILE A 31 2.27 5.20 -6.57
CA ILE A 31 2.78 5.54 -5.24
C ILE A 31 4.27 5.82 -5.38
N SER A 32 4.68 7.03 -5.04
CA SER A 32 6.10 7.40 -4.94
C SER A 32 6.56 7.23 -3.51
N ALA A 33 7.55 6.37 -3.28
CA ALA A 33 8.09 6.09 -1.96
C ALA A 33 9.61 5.91 -1.99
N THR A 34 10.25 6.25 -0.88
CA THR A 34 11.66 5.98 -0.63
C THR A 34 11.82 5.07 0.57
N ILE A 35 12.91 4.31 0.58
CA ILE A 35 13.24 3.35 1.62
C ILE A 35 14.66 3.65 2.11
N SER A 36 14.84 3.75 3.43
CA SER A 36 16.17 4.00 4.02
C SER A 36 16.92 2.72 4.40
N THR A 37 16.23 1.59 4.49
CA THR A 37 16.79 0.30 4.91
C THR A 37 16.11 -0.83 4.16
N SER A 38 16.89 -1.79 3.66
CA SER A 38 16.36 -2.94 2.91
C SER A 38 15.30 -3.70 3.73
N ILE A 39 14.14 -3.92 3.10
CA ILE A 39 13.07 -4.76 3.65
C ILE A 39 13.19 -6.14 3.02
N PHE A 40 13.35 -7.17 3.86
CA PHE A 40 13.53 -8.56 3.42
C PHE A 40 12.26 -9.40 3.54
N GLY A 41 11.15 -8.80 3.96
CA GLY A 41 9.86 -9.49 4.11
C GLY A 41 8.83 -8.63 4.82
N GLY A 42 7.60 -9.13 4.88
CA GLY A 42 6.48 -8.49 5.57
C GLY A 42 5.14 -8.89 4.97
N LYS A 43 4.06 -8.33 5.52
CA LYS A 43 2.68 -8.58 5.06
C LYS A 43 2.06 -7.30 4.53
N LEU A 44 1.48 -7.36 3.33
CA LEU A 44 0.58 -6.35 2.80
C LEU A 44 -0.84 -6.71 3.26
N VAL A 45 -1.43 -5.87 4.11
CA VAL A 45 -2.81 -6.01 4.56
C VAL A 45 -3.66 -4.93 3.90
N ILE A 46 -4.67 -5.35 3.14
CA ILE A 46 -5.65 -4.46 2.54
C ILE A 46 -6.95 -4.64 3.32
N GLU A 47 -7.36 -3.58 4.01
CA GLU A 47 -8.57 -3.58 4.83
C GLU A 47 -9.58 -2.56 4.30
N VAL A 48 -10.81 -3.01 4.07
CA VAL A 48 -11.90 -2.17 3.57
C VAL A 48 -12.92 -1.98 4.68
N SER A 49 -13.10 -0.72 5.09
CA SER A 49 -14.13 -0.32 6.05
C SER A 49 -15.22 0.51 5.36
N TYR A 50 -16.47 0.23 5.69
CA TYR A 50 -17.63 1.00 5.23
C TYR A 50 -18.58 1.23 6.40
N PHE A 51 -18.90 2.50 6.67
CA PHE A 51 -19.69 2.90 7.84
C PHE A 51 -19.19 2.33 9.18
N GLY A 52 -17.87 2.26 9.37
CA GLY A 52 -17.26 1.76 10.61
C GLY A 52 -17.21 0.24 10.76
N TRP A 53 -17.69 -0.51 9.77
CA TRP A 53 -17.61 -1.97 9.73
C TRP A 53 -16.49 -2.41 8.79
N HIS A 54 -15.68 -3.36 9.22
CA HIS A 54 -14.68 -4.04 8.39
C HIS A 54 -15.41 -5.04 7.49
N ILE A 55 -15.48 -4.78 6.18
CA ILE A 55 -16.23 -5.60 5.23
C ILE A 55 -15.33 -6.59 4.51
N HIS A 56 -14.05 -6.26 4.36
CA HIS A 56 -13.10 -7.09 3.61
C HIS A 56 -11.69 -6.92 4.14
N ILE A 57 -10.95 -8.03 4.24
CA ILE A 57 -9.54 -8.05 4.60
C ILE A 57 -8.84 -9.03 3.66
N GLU A 58 -7.83 -8.55 2.96
CA GLU A 58 -6.88 -9.37 2.21
C GLU A 58 -5.50 -9.24 2.85
N THR A 59 -4.75 -10.32 2.87
CA THR A 59 -3.37 -10.32 3.36
C THR A 59 -2.49 -11.09 2.42
N TYR A 60 -1.45 -10.43 1.94
CA TYR A 60 -0.47 -10.96 1.01
C TYR A 60 0.93 -10.87 1.62
N ASP A 61 1.81 -11.81 1.31
CA ASP A 61 3.22 -11.72 1.70
C ASP A 61 3.95 -10.82 0.71
N LEU A 62 4.53 -9.71 1.21
CA LEU A 62 5.20 -8.69 0.39
C LEU A 62 6.28 -9.31 -0.51
N PHE A 63 7.04 -10.27 0.01
CA PHE A 63 8.14 -10.91 -0.70
C PHE A 63 7.71 -11.95 -1.74
N ALA A 64 6.50 -12.52 -1.61
CA ALA A 64 5.99 -13.47 -2.59
C ALA A 64 5.45 -12.76 -3.84
N GLU A 65 4.99 -11.51 -3.69
CA GLU A 65 4.40 -10.72 -4.77
C GLU A 65 5.38 -9.75 -5.44
N THR A 66 6.35 -9.22 -4.70
CA THR A 66 7.50 -8.53 -5.29
C THR A 66 8.54 -9.57 -5.67
N SER A 67 8.80 -9.79 -6.96
CA SER A 67 9.90 -10.63 -7.44
C SER A 67 11.24 -10.09 -6.94
N CYS A 68 11.59 -10.40 -5.69
CA CYS A 68 12.86 -10.06 -5.11
C CYS A 68 13.91 -10.99 -5.70
N PHE A 69 14.67 -10.46 -6.66
CA PHE A 69 15.94 -10.99 -7.16
C PHE A 69 15.90 -12.39 -7.79
N ASP A 70 15.41 -12.48 -9.03
CA ASP A 70 16.13 -13.30 -10.03
C ASP A 70 17.28 -12.42 -10.57
N TRP A 71 18.48 -12.64 -10.03
CA TRP A 71 19.75 -12.24 -10.65
C TRP A 71 20.56 -13.49 -10.94
#